data_AF-A0A4R0IS37-F1
#
_entry.id   AF-A0A4R0IS37-F1
#
_cell.length_a   1.000
_cell.length_b   1.000
_cell.length_c   1.000
_cell.angle_alpha   90.00
_cell.angle_beta   90.00
_cell.angle_gamma   90.00
#
_symmetry.space_group_name_H-M   'P 1'
#
loop_
_entity.id
_entity.type
_entity.pdbx_description
1 polymer ?
#
loop_
_entity_poly.entity_id
_entity_poly.type
_entity_poly.pdbx_seq_one_letter_code
_entity_poly.pdbx_strand_id
1 'polypeptide(L)' 'MTLYRVIQAKSFPAVRVGRRLFIPSQALDDMAAAAIASGGVVDAAEWRPAQAAG' A
#
# COMPACT_ATOMS: atom_id res chain seq x y z
N MET A 1 -8.22 -14.21 -0.22
CA MET A 1 -6.84 -13.88 0.17
C MET A 1 -6.89 -13.04 1.44
N THR A 2 -6.06 -13.31 2.46
CA THR A 2 -6.06 -12.49 3.71
C THR A 2 -4.96 -11.44 3.66
N LEU A 3 -5.24 -10.26 4.21
CA LEU A 3 -4.34 -9.11 4.24
C LEU A 3 -2.94 -9.43 4.82
N TYR A 4 -2.89 -10.34 5.80
CA TYR A 4 -1.63 -10.78 6.40
C TYR A 4 -0.71 -11.51 5.41
N ARG A 5 -1.27 -12.30 4.48
CA ARG A 5 -0.47 -13.07 3.49
C ARG A 5 0.13 -12.15 2.44
N VAL A 6 -0.61 -11.16 1.95
CA VAL A 6 -0.11 -10.21 0.94
C VAL A 6 0.95 -9.27 1.50
N ILE A 7 0.84 -8.88 2.78
CA ILE A 7 1.90 -8.11 3.46
C ILE A 7 3.17 -8.95 3.60
N GLN A 8 3.08 -10.23 3.99
CA GLN A 8 4.25 -11.12 4.06
C GLN A 8 4.94 -11.30 2.70
N ALA A 9 4.15 -11.32 1.61
CA ALA A 9 4.67 -11.37 0.24
C ALA A 9 5.30 -10.04 -0.22
N LYS A 10 5.31 -9.00 0.62
CA LYS A 10 5.72 -7.62 0.29
C LYS A 10 4.89 -7.00 -0.85
N SER A 11 3.68 -7.51 -1.07
CA SER A 11 2.76 -7.10 -2.14
C SER A 11 1.71 -6.10 -1.65
N PHE A 12 1.87 -5.55 -0.43
CA PHE A 12 0.98 -4.55 0.12
C PHE A 12 1.75 -3.63 1.07
N PRO A 13 1.52 -2.30 1.03
CA PRO A 13 2.23 -1.35 1.87
C PRO A 13 1.90 -1.58 3.35
N ALA A 14 2.92 -1.94 4.11
CA ALA A 14 2.81 -2.11 5.55
C ALA A 14 4.12 -1.76 6.26
N VAL A 15 3.98 -1.19 7.44
CA VAL A 15 5.07 -0.90 8.37
C VAL A 15 4.95 -1.85 9.56
N ARG A 16 6.05 -2.50 9.92
CA ARG A 16 6.09 -3.34 11.11
C ARG A 16 6.61 -2.53 12.30
N VAL A 17 5.78 -2.39 13.33
CA VAL A 17 6.18 -1.78 14.60
C VAL A 17 6.06 -2.85 15.68
N GLY A 18 7.22 -3.37 16.09
CA GLY A 18 7.30 -4.54 16.98
C GLY A 18 6.63 -5.77 16.36
N ARG A 19 5.60 -6.30 17.04
CA ARG A 19 4.83 -7.49 16.61
C ARG A 19 3.62 -7.15 15.74
N ARG A 20 3.30 -5.88 15.55
CA ARG A 20 2.09 -5.43 14.86
C ARG A 20 2.44 -4.90 13.48
N LEU A 21 1.52 -5.12 12.54
CA LEU A 21 1.57 -4.56 11.20
C LEU A 21 0.60 -3.38 11.13
N PHE A 22 1.08 -2.27 10.58
CA PHE A 22 0.33 -1.05 10.38
C PHE A 22 0.32 -0.75 8.89
N ILE A 23 -0.84 -0.32 8.40
CA ILE A 23 -0.96 0.18 7.03
C ILE A 23 -0.96 1.70 7.13
N PRO A 24 -0.02 2.40 6.47
CA PRO A 24 -0.04 3.85 6.43
C PRO A 24 -1.33 4.34 5.76
N SER A 25 -2.07 5.24 6.41
CA SER A 25 -3.29 5.82 5.83
C SER A 25 -2.99 6.54 4.52
N GLN A 26 -1.90 7.32 4.48
CA GLN A 26 -1.49 8.03 3.27
C GLN A 26 -1.32 7.10 2.06
N ALA A 27 -0.78 5.90 2.26
CA ALA A 27 -0.64 4.94 1.17
C ALA A 27 -2.00 4.49 0.62
N LEU A 28 -3.01 4.33 1.49
CA LEU A 28 -4.37 4.02 1.08
C LEU A 28 -5.00 5.18 0.32
N ASP A 29 -4.82 6.41 0.83
CA ASP A 29 -5.36 7.62 0.22
C ASP A 29 -4.77 7.83 -1.19
N ASP A 30 -3.46 7.64 -1.35
CA ASP A 30 -2.77 7.76 -2.65
C ASP A 30 -3.23 6.68 -3.63
N MET A 31 -3.36 5.43 -3.18
CA MET A 31 -3.89 4.34 -4.02
C MET A 31 -5.35 4.60 -4.45
N ALA A 32 -6.18 5.12 -3.54
CA ALA A 32 -7.56 5.48 -3.84
C ALA A 32 -7.62 6.62 -4.86
N ALA A 33 -6.81 7.66 -4.69
CA ALA A 33 -6.70 8.77 -5.63
C ALA A 33 -6.26 8.29 -7.02
N ALA A 34 -5.27 7.40 -7.10
CA ALA A 34 -4.80 6.83 -8.36
C ALA A 34 -5.86 5.97 -9.05
N ALA A 35 -6.64 5.19 -8.30
CA ALA A 35 -7.75 4.40 -8.83
C ALA A 35 -8.85 5.30 -9.43
N ILE A 36 -9.20 6.38 -8.71
CA ILE A 36 -10.18 7.37 -9.17
C ILE A 36 -9.68 8.06 -10.45
N ALA A 37 -8.42 8.51 -10.46
CA ALA A 37 -7.84 9.25 -11.58
C ALA A 37 -7.68 8.40 -12.85
N SER A 38 -7.30 7.13 -12.70
CA SER A 38 -7.16 6.20 -13.83
C SER A 38 -8.48 5.57 -14.27
N GLY A 39 -9.54 5.68 -13.45
CA GLY A 39 -10.79 4.95 -13.66
C GLY A 39 -10.64 3.43 -13.58
N GLY A 40 -9.58 2.94 -12.93
CA GLY A 40 -9.16 1.54 -12.97
C GLY A 40 -8.73 0.97 -11.62
N VAL A 41 -8.35 -0.31 -11.64
CA VAL A 41 -7.86 -1.03 -10.46
C VAL A 41 -6.37 -0.73 -10.28
N VAL A 42 -5.97 -0.32 -9.08
CA VAL A 42 -4.57 -0.18 -8.69
C VAL A 42 -4.10 -1.48 -8.06
N ASP A 43 -3.01 -2.07 -8.58
CA ASP A 43 -2.35 -3.20 -7.95
C ASP A 43 -1.42 -2.71 -6.82
N ALA A 44 -1.74 -3.08 -5.59
CA ALA A 44 -0.93 -2.76 -4.42
C ALA A 44 0.48 -3.39 -4.45
N ALA A 45 0.68 -4.47 -5.22
CA ALA A 45 1.98 -5.11 -5.38
C ALA A 45 2.92 -4.28 -6.27
N GLU A 46 2.36 -3.53 -7.22
CA GLU A 46 3.10 -2.65 -8.12
C GLU A 46 3.18 -1.21 -7.62
N TRP A 47 2.34 -0.86 -6.64
CA TRP A 47 2.31 0.46 -6.04
C TRP A 47 3.65 0.82 -5.41
N ARG A 48 4.22 1.95 -5.83
CA ARG A 48 5.41 2.55 -5.24
C ARG A 48 5.09 3.97 -4.85
N PRO A 49 5.30 4.36 -3.57
CA PRO A 49 5.16 5.76 -3.20
C PRO A 49 6.18 6.57 -4.00
N ALA A 50 5.79 7.76 -4.44
CA ALA A 50 6.77 8.75 -4.86
C ALA A 50 7.77 8.91 -3.71
N GLN A 51 9.05 8.66 -3.99
CA GLN A 51 10.09 8.74 -2.98
C GLN A 51 9.98 10.13 -2.33
N ALA A 52 9.64 10.18 -1.03
CA ALA A 52 9.60 11.43 -0.30
C ALA A 52 11.00 12.03 -0.44
N ALA A 53 11.11 13.13 -1.19
CA ALA A 53 12.35 13.87 -1.29
C ALA A 53 12.72 14.28 0.13
N GLY A 54 13.77 13.65 0.67
CA GLY A 54 14.36 13.99 1.95
C GLY A 54 15.17 15.27 1.87
#